data_AF-A0A1E4K6M7-F1
#
_entry.id   AF-A0A1E4K6M7-F1
#
_cell.length_a   1.000
_cell.length_b   1.000
_cell.length_c   1.000
_cell.angle_alpha   90.00
_cell.angle_beta   90.00
_cell.angle_gamma   90.00
#
_symmetry.space_group_name_H-M   'P 1'
#
loop_
_entity.id
_entity.type
_entity.pdbx_description
1 polymer ?
#
loop_
_entity_poly.entity_id
_entity_poly.type
_entity_poly.pdbx_seq_one_letter_code
_entity_poly.pdbx_strand_id
1 'polypeptide(L)'
;MEKPFGFVATLCALGAVPIAAASALAQQSASMQPVASIAPGAKVYDNAGQQVGTVAQIAGDKVAVAVGNNGIVVPLQALVQTEKGPALNASKAEILASVEQSVKENAAALNSALKAGAEVHSAGGSKVLGTVKQVGDNSATLATTAGDVKIPRNLLFVSKAGLATNLTAGQFEEAVRKSLAASAPPSQ
;
A
#
# COMPACT_ATOMS: atom_id res chain seq x y z
N MET A 1 -48.95 -20.54 3.52
CA MET A 1 -50.03 -21.14 2.70
C MET A 1 -50.45 -20.04 1.74
N GLU A 2 -50.33 -20.13 0.42
CA GLU A 2 -50.68 -21.22 -0.49
C GLU A 2 -49.88 -21.13 -1.81
N LYS A 3 -49.62 -22.28 -2.44
CA LYS A 3 -49.29 -22.45 -3.87
C LYS A 3 -50.58 -22.83 -4.60
N PRO A 4 -50.72 -22.64 -5.92
CA PRO A 4 -50.49 -23.77 -6.84
C PRO A 4 -49.81 -23.36 -8.18
N PHE A 5 -48.85 -24.15 -8.69
CA PHE A 5 -48.98 -25.18 -9.74
C PHE A 5 -49.44 -24.69 -11.12
N GLY A 6 -48.61 -24.93 -12.15
CA GLY A 6 -48.94 -24.72 -13.56
C GLY A 6 -47.86 -25.30 -14.48
N PHE A 7 -47.94 -26.60 -14.71
CA PHE A 7 -47.12 -27.40 -15.64
C PHE A 7 -47.83 -27.44 -17.00
N VAL A 8 -47.21 -26.97 -18.10
CA VAL A 8 -47.62 -27.35 -19.47
C VAL A 8 -46.40 -27.44 -20.39
N ALA A 9 -46.22 -28.64 -20.93
CA ALA A 9 -45.27 -29.02 -21.97
C ALA A 9 -45.89 -28.83 -23.37
N THR A 10 -45.09 -28.48 -24.38
CA THR A 10 -45.34 -28.68 -25.83
C THR A 10 -43.98 -28.47 -26.54
N LEU A 11 -43.23 -29.46 -27.07
CA LEU A 11 -43.43 -30.49 -28.11
C LEU A 11 -43.34 -29.94 -29.56
N CYS A 12 -42.36 -30.50 -30.32
CA CYS A 12 -42.11 -30.43 -31.78
C CYS A 12 -41.54 -29.11 -32.37
N ALA A 13 -40.65 -29.09 -33.37
CA ALA A 13 -40.41 -30.03 -34.47
C ALA A 13 -38.96 -30.00 -35.01
N LEU A 14 -38.57 -31.10 -35.64
CA LEU A 14 -37.36 -31.32 -36.42
C LEU A 14 -37.45 -30.64 -37.79
N GLY A 15 -36.37 -30.02 -38.27
CA GLY A 15 -36.19 -29.55 -39.64
C GLY A 15 -34.70 -29.40 -39.98
N ALA A 16 -34.25 -30.06 -41.05
CA ALA A 16 -32.84 -30.26 -41.40
C ALA A 16 -32.39 -29.39 -42.60
N VAL A 17 -31.21 -28.72 -42.46
CA VAL A 17 -30.12 -28.31 -43.42
C VAL A 17 -30.47 -27.65 -44.79
N PRO A 18 -29.57 -26.90 -45.53
CA PRO A 18 -28.19 -26.42 -45.27
C PRO A 18 -27.81 -24.96 -45.72
N ILE A 19 -26.69 -24.45 -45.17
CA ILE A 19 -25.57 -23.62 -45.70
C ILE A 19 -25.81 -22.55 -46.81
N ALA A 20 -25.54 -21.27 -46.50
CA ALA A 20 -24.81 -20.33 -47.37
C ALA A 20 -24.31 -19.09 -46.59
N ALA A 21 -23.18 -18.55 -47.01
CA ALA A 21 -22.22 -17.72 -46.26
C ALA A 21 -22.53 -16.22 -46.15
N ALA A 22 -21.78 -15.60 -45.22
CA ALA A 22 -21.33 -14.19 -45.17
C ALA A 22 -22.41 -13.12 -44.89
N SER A 23 -22.31 -12.33 -43.83
CA SER A 23 -21.13 -11.59 -43.40
C SER A 23 -21.13 -11.43 -41.90
N ALA A 24 -20.11 -11.99 -41.25
CA ALA A 24 -19.69 -11.57 -39.93
C ALA A 24 -19.17 -10.13 -40.04
N LEU A 25 -20.06 -9.16 -39.87
CA LEU A 25 -19.69 -7.89 -39.25
C LEU A 25 -19.44 -8.24 -37.79
N ALA A 26 -18.23 -8.74 -37.56
CA ALA A 26 -17.62 -8.85 -36.26
C ALA A 26 -17.97 -7.57 -35.52
N GLN A 27 -18.82 -7.72 -34.51
CA GLN A 27 -18.98 -6.73 -33.48
C GLN A 27 -17.56 -6.50 -32.97
N GLN A 28 -16.93 -5.41 -33.44
CA GLN A 28 -15.87 -4.72 -32.74
C GLN A 28 -16.50 -4.13 -31.47
N SER A 29 -17.06 -5.00 -30.63
CA SER A 29 -16.88 -4.89 -29.21
C SER A 29 -15.36 -4.97 -29.08
N ALA A 30 -14.71 -3.81 -29.04
CA ALA A 30 -13.41 -3.70 -28.40
C ALA A 30 -13.64 -4.26 -27.00
N SER A 31 -13.42 -5.57 -26.89
CA SER A 31 -13.36 -6.26 -25.63
C SER A 31 -12.29 -5.49 -24.88
N MET A 32 -12.73 -4.77 -23.85
CA MET A 32 -11.87 -4.35 -22.77
C MET A 32 -11.24 -5.65 -22.28
N GLN A 33 -10.08 -5.99 -22.84
CA GLN A 33 -9.42 -7.23 -22.52
C GLN A 33 -9.13 -7.12 -21.03
N PRO A 34 -9.63 -8.03 -20.18
CA PRO A 34 -9.14 -8.10 -18.82
C PRO A 34 -7.62 -8.19 -18.93
N VAL A 35 -6.92 -7.33 -18.19
CA VAL A 35 -5.46 -7.31 -18.12
C VAL A 35 -4.98 -8.72 -17.82
N ALA A 36 -4.65 -9.46 -18.87
CA ALA A 36 -4.38 -10.87 -18.78
C ALA A 36 -3.05 -10.99 -18.07
N SER A 37 -3.10 -11.46 -16.83
CA SER A 37 -1.95 -11.98 -16.12
C SER A 37 -0.78 -10.99 -16.12
N ILE A 38 -0.99 -9.80 -15.54
CA ILE A 38 0.15 -9.00 -15.10
C ILE A 38 1.01 -9.93 -14.23
N ALA A 39 2.31 -9.98 -14.50
CA ALA A 39 3.26 -10.75 -13.70
C ALA A 39 4.05 -9.78 -12.81
N PRO A 40 4.46 -10.20 -11.61
CA PRO A 40 5.50 -9.49 -10.86
C PRO A 40 6.73 -9.30 -11.78
N GLY A 41 7.25 -8.09 -11.87
CA GLY A 41 8.31 -7.70 -12.80
C GLY A 41 7.83 -7.05 -14.10
N ALA A 42 6.51 -6.98 -14.36
CA ALA A 42 5.99 -6.28 -15.53
C ALA A 42 6.27 -4.77 -15.46
N LYS A 43 6.65 -4.17 -16.58
CA LYS A 43 6.84 -2.71 -16.69
C LYS A 43 5.46 -2.04 -16.76
N VAL A 44 5.25 -1.06 -15.90
CA VAL A 44 4.06 -0.21 -15.89
C VAL A 44 4.38 1.10 -16.56
N TYR A 45 3.54 1.49 -17.51
CA TYR A 45 3.70 2.67 -18.32
C TYR A 45 2.74 3.78 -17.89
N ASP A 46 2.93 4.94 -18.50
CA ASP A 46 2.10 6.11 -18.37
C ASP A 46 1.15 6.25 -19.56
N ASN A 47 0.14 7.14 -19.48
CA ASN A 47 -0.64 7.53 -20.65
C ASN A 47 0.24 8.12 -21.77
N ALA A 48 1.34 8.80 -21.42
CA ALA A 48 2.35 9.26 -22.37
C ALA A 48 3.29 8.15 -22.91
N GLY A 49 3.09 6.88 -22.50
CA GLY A 49 3.92 5.75 -22.90
C GLY A 49 5.31 5.71 -22.24
N GLN A 50 5.53 6.52 -21.19
CA GLN A 50 6.76 6.52 -20.42
C GLN A 50 6.75 5.41 -19.36
N GLN A 51 7.89 4.78 -19.09
CA GLN A 51 7.99 3.79 -18.02
C GLN A 51 7.87 4.48 -16.65
N VAL A 52 6.76 4.24 -15.96
CA VAL A 52 6.47 4.74 -14.61
C VAL A 52 7.18 3.89 -13.58
N GLY A 53 7.11 2.57 -13.73
CA GLY A 53 7.61 1.65 -12.71
C GLY A 53 7.58 0.19 -13.12
N THR A 54 7.72 -0.68 -12.12
CA THR A 54 7.70 -2.13 -12.30
C THR A 54 6.77 -2.75 -11.27
N VAL A 55 5.96 -3.73 -11.65
CA VAL A 55 5.08 -4.43 -10.72
C VAL A 55 5.94 -5.19 -9.71
N ALA A 56 5.87 -4.81 -8.44
CA ALA A 56 6.59 -5.50 -7.37
C ALA A 56 5.86 -6.77 -6.93
N GLN A 57 4.53 -6.69 -6.81
CA GLN A 57 3.70 -7.79 -6.33
C GLN A 57 2.24 -7.60 -6.73
N ILE A 58 1.51 -8.71 -6.79
CA ILE A 58 0.09 -8.76 -7.15
C ILE A 58 -0.63 -9.50 -6.02
N ALA A 59 -1.59 -8.81 -5.40
CA ALA A 59 -2.37 -9.32 -4.30
C ALA A 59 -3.85 -9.26 -4.69
N GLY A 60 -4.33 -10.32 -5.36
CA GLY A 60 -5.70 -10.42 -5.84
C GLY A 60 -6.04 -9.29 -6.81
N ASP A 61 -6.98 -8.42 -6.39
CA ASP A 61 -7.44 -7.26 -7.19
C ASP A 61 -6.52 -6.02 -7.08
N LYS A 62 -5.42 -6.11 -6.32
CA LYS A 62 -4.48 -5.00 -6.11
C LYS A 62 -3.10 -5.33 -6.67
N VAL A 63 -2.48 -4.36 -7.34
CA VAL A 63 -1.10 -4.42 -7.83
C VAL A 63 -0.27 -3.41 -7.04
N ALA A 64 0.86 -3.85 -6.49
CA ALA A 64 1.88 -2.93 -6.02
C ALA A 64 2.87 -2.66 -7.15
N VAL A 65 3.04 -1.40 -7.52
CA VAL A 65 4.00 -0.92 -8.51
C VAL A 65 5.12 -0.21 -7.77
N ALA A 66 6.35 -0.64 -7.99
CA ALA A 66 7.55 0.09 -7.60
C ALA A 66 7.76 1.27 -8.55
N VAL A 67 7.69 2.48 -8.03
CA VAL A 67 7.89 3.75 -8.74
C VAL A 67 9.07 4.47 -8.07
N GLY A 68 10.26 4.37 -8.69
CA GLY A 68 11.49 4.86 -8.09
C GLY A 68 11.86 4.12 -6.80
N ASN A 69 12.05 4.83 -5.69
CA ASN A 69 12.33 4.27 -4.36
C ASN A 69 11.08 3.93 -3.55
N ASN A 70 9.89 4.24 -4.05
CA ASN A 70 8.63 4.08 -3.33
C ASN A 70 7.71 3.07 -4.04
N GLY A 71 6.86 2.40 -3.28
CA GLY A 71 5.82 1.51 -3.82
C GLY A 71 4.45 2.14 -3.71
N ILE A 72 3.68 2.08 -4.79
CA ILE A 72 2.25 2.45 -4.78
C ILE A 72 1.40 1.21 -4.98
N VAL A 73 0.31 1.09 -4.23
CA VAL A 73 -0.68 0.03 -4.42
C VAL A 73 -1.84 0.62 -5.19
N VAL A 74 -2.03 0.12 -6.41
CA VAL A 74 -3.13 0.52 -7.30
C VAL A 74 -4.05 -0.67 -7.51
N PRO A 75 -5.38 -0.47 -7.57
CA PRO A 75 -6.28 -1.53 -7.99
C PRO A 75 -5.98 -1.93 -9.44
N LEU A 76 -6.12 -3.22 -9.75
CA LEU A 76 -5.88 -3.75 -11.10
C LEU A 76 -6.73 -3.00 -12.16
N GLN A 77 -7.91 -2.56 -11.74
CA GLN A 77 -8.89 -1.83 -12.54
C GLN A 77 -8.47 -0.40 -12.88
N ALA A 78 -7.48 0.16 -12.15
CA ALA A 78 -6.89 1.46 -12.47
C ALA A 78 -5.76 1.34 -13.50
N LEU A 79 -5.30 0.12 -13.82
CA LEU A 79 -4.35 -0.15 -14.89
C LEU A 79 -5.11 -0.34 -16.20
N VAL A 80 -4.83 0.53 -17.16
CA VAL A 80 -5.39 0.45 -18.50
C VAL A 80 -4.39 -0.29 -19.40
N GLN A 81 -4.83 -1.35 -20.07
CA GLN A 81 -3.96 -2.02 -21.03
C GLN A 81 -3.82 -1.15 -22.29
N THR A 82 -2.60 -0.73 -22.60
CA THR A 82 -2.26 -0.01 -23.83
C THR A 82 -1.47 -0.91 -24.76
N GLU A 83 -1.26 -0.50 -26.01
CA GLU A 83 -0.44 -1.23 -26.99
C GLU A 83 1.01 -1.49 -26.51
N LYS A 84 1.51 -0.69 -25.55
CA LYS A 84 2.84 -0.86 -24.95
C LYS A 84 2.85 -1.64 -23.63
N GLY A 85 1.69 -1.93 -23.06
CA GLY A 85 1.54 -2.64 -21.79
C GLY A 85 0.59 -1.93 -20.80
N PRO A 86 0.50 -2.43 -19.56
CA PRO A 86 -0.36 -1.84 -18.53
C PRO A 86 0.11 -0.42 -18.19
N ALA A 87 -0.79 0.54 -18.31
CA ALA A 87 -0.54 1.95 -18.09
C ALA A 87 -1.43 2.54 -16.99
N LEU A 88 -0.93 3.54 -16.28
CA LEU A 88 -1.70 4.32 -15.32
C LEU A 88 -2.36 5.52 -16.02
N ASN A 89 -3.55 5.89 -15.54
CA ASN A 89 -4.29 7.08 -16.00
C ASN A 89 -3.71 8.42 -15.53
N ALA A 90 -2.68 8.39 -14.68
CA ALA A 90 -2.03 9.59 -14.14
C ALA A 90 -0.57 9.61 -14.61
N SER A 91 -0.05 10.82 -14.86
CA SER A 91 1.32 10.99 -15.34
C SER A 91 2.34 10.49 -14.29
N LYS A 92 3.45 9.91 -14.71
CA LYS A 92 4.59 9.54 -13.83
C LYS A 92 4.94 10.68 -12.87
N ALA A 93 5.01 11.90 -13.40
CA ALA A 93 5.33 13.09 -12.63
C ALA A 93 4.27 13.40 -11.56
N GLU A 94 2.98 13.22 -11.88
CA GLU A 94 1.88 13.45 -10.93
C GLU A 94 1.84 12.38 -9.83
N ILE A 95 2.11 11.13 -10.19
CA ILE A 95 2.20 10.01 -9.25
C ILE A 95 3.38 10.23 -8.30
N LEU A 96 4.55 10.55 -8.85
CA LEU A 96 5.75 10.79 -8.04
C LEU A 96 5.55 12.03 -7.15
N ALA A 97 5.00 13.11 -7.71
CA ALA A 97 4.67 14.31 -6.95
C ALA A 97 3.67 14.01 -5.82
N SER A 98 2.65 13.19 -6.06
CA SER A 98 1.67 12.80 -5.04
C SER A 98 2.27 11.92 -3.96
N VAL A 99 3.17 11.00 -4.32
CA VAL A 99 3.90 10.16 -3.36
C VAL A 99 4.87 11.01 -2.56
N GLU A 100 5.66 11.86 -3.20
CA GLU A 100 6.55 12.80 -2.51
C GLU A 100 5.79 13.77 -1.62
N GLN A 101 4.63 14.25 -2.06
CA GLN A 101 3.76 15.08 -1.25
C GLN A 101 3.26 14.31 -0.03
N SER A 102 2.78 13.07 -0.20
CA SER A 102 2.35 12.22 0.91
C SER A 102 3.49 11.93 1.89
N VAL A 103 4.71 11.71 1.39
CA VAL A 103 5.91 11.53 2.21
C VAL A 103 6.25 12.82 2.96
N LYS A 104 6.17 13.98 2.31
CA LYS A 104 6.40 15.29 2.93
C LYS A 104 5.35 15.61 3.97
N GLU A 105 4.07 15.35 3.70
CA GLU A 105 2.96 15.56 4.63
C GLU A 105 3.09 14.64 5.83
N ASN A 106 3.43 13.36 5.64
CA ASN A 106 3.66 12.43 6.72
C ASN A 106 4.90 12.81 7.55
N ALA A 107 5.99 13.24 6.90
CA ALA A 107 7.17 13.76 7.57
C ALA A 107 6.87 15.06 8.34
N ALA A 108 6.03 15.94 7.80
CA ALA A 108 5.58 17.17 8.45
C ALA A 108 4.66 16.88 9.64
N ALA A 109 3.73 15.94 9.50
CA ALA A 109 2.88 15.46 10.59
C ALA A 109 3.73 14.84 11.70
N LEU A 110 4.70 14.00 11.33
CA LEU A 110 5.67 13.43 12.26
C LEU A 110 6.48 14.53 12.94
N ASN A 111 7.03 15.50 12.20
CA ASN A 111 7.81 16.59 12.77
C ASN A 111 6.97 17.47 13.71
N SER A 112 5.71 17.73 13.36
CA SER A 112 4.78 18.47 14.19
C SER A 112 4.42 17.72 15.47
N ALA A 113 4.30 16.39 15.41
CA ALA A 113 4.05 15.55 16.57
C ALA A 113 5.32 15.31 17.41
N LEU A 114 6.49 15.30 16.77
CA LEU A 114 7.79 15.02 17.37
C LEU A 114 8.40 16.32 17.90
N LYS A 115 7.90 16.73 19.05
CA LYS A 115 8.37 17.88 19.82
C LYS A 115 8.98 17.40 21.14
N ALA A 116 9.87 18.19 21.72
CA ALA A 116 10.30 17.95 23.10
C ALA A 116 9.07 17.96 24.02
N GLY A 117 8.94 16.97 24.90
CA GLY A 117 7.77 16.75 25.73
C GLY A 117 6.66 15.89 25.09
N ALA A 118 6.81 15.46 23.82
CA ALA A 118 5.80 14.60 23.19
C ALA A 118 5.78 13.19 23.79
N GLU A 119 4.60 12.69 24.13
CA GLU A 119 4.42 11.32 24.61
C GLU A 119 4.48 10.34 23.43
N VAL A 120 5.23 9.25 23.63
CA VAL A 120 5.41 8.19 22.64
C VAL A 120 4.76 6.92 23.13
N HIS A 121 3.86 6.38 22.32
CA HIS A 121 3.03 5.24 22.65
C HIS A 121 3.57 3.95 22.01
N SER A 122 3.20 2.81 22.58
CA SER A 122 3.51 1.49 22.01
C SER A 122 2.78 1.24 20.70
N ALA A 123 3.16 0.18 20.00
CA ALA A 123 2.39 -0.38 18.90
C ALA A 123 0.92 -0.51 19.32
N GLY A 124 0.03 0.10 18.55
CA GLY A 124 -1.42 0.14 18.85
C GLY A 124 -1.90 1.31 19.73
N GLY A 125 -1.00 2.14 20.29
CA GLY A 125 -1.38 3.33 21.09
C GLY A 125 -1.77 3.05 22.55
N SER A 126 -1.71 1.78 22.99
CA SER A 126 -2.32 1.34 24.25
C SER A 126 -1.56 1.76 25.53
N LYS A 127 -0.27 2.07 25.44
CA LYS A 127 0.56 2.45 26.60
C LYS A 127 1.58 3.52 26.21
N VAL A 128 1.78 4.53 27.06
CA VAL A 128 2.89 5.49 26.93
C VAL A 128 4.19 4.80 27.33
N LEU A 129 5.15 4.78 26.41
CA LEU A 129 6.47 4.19 26.58
C LEU A 129 7.49 5.18 27.15
N GLY A 130 7.31 6.46 26.85
CA GLY A 130 8.18 7.53 27.31
C GLY A 130 7.86 8.87 26.67
N THR A 131 8.69 9.85 26.94
CA THR A 131 8.52 11.23 26.48
C THR A 131 9.74 11.67 25.68
N VAL A 132 9.56 12.38 24.58
CA VAL A 132 10.67 12.90 23.77
C VAL A 132 11.43 13.96 24.57
N LYS A 133 12.66 13.65 24.97
CA LYS A 133 13.56 14.58 25.64
C LYS A 133 14.26 15.50 24.65
N GLN A 134 14.70 14.95 23.53
CA GLN A 134 15.40 15.72 22.50
C GLN A 134 15.06 15.22 21.10
N VAL A 135 14.87 16.16 20.18
CA VAL A 135 14.67 15.89 18.76
C VAL A 135 15.99 16.11 18.04
N GLY A 136 16.52 15.08 17.39
CA GLY A 136 17.64 15.20 16.44
C GLY A 136 17.16 15.07 15.00
N ASP A 137 18.06 15.30 14.04
CA ASP A 137 17.73 15.34 12.62
C ASP A 137 17.10 14.03 12.12
N ASN A 138 17.72 12.89 12.45
CA ASN A 138 17.26 11.56 12.01
C ASN A 138 16.87 10.60 13.17
N SER A 139 16.90 11.09 14.40
CA SER A 139 16.65 10.29 15.61
C SER A 139 16.07 11.17 16.72
N ALA A 140 15.23 10.61 17.59
CA ALA A 140 14.75 11.26 18.79
C ALA A 140 15.31 10.55 20.04
N THR A 141 15.65 11.30 21.07
CA THR A 141 15.97 10.75 22.39
C THR A 141 14.69 10.74 23.23
N LEU A 142 14.30 9.56 23.68
CA LEU A 142 13.15 9.31 24.54
C LEU A 142 13.64 9.16 25.98
N ALA A 143 13.11 9.98 26.88
CA ALA A 143 13.17 9.74 28.30
C ALA A 143 12.13 8.69 28.68
N THR A 144 12.59 7.59 29.25
CA THR A 144 11.73 6.51 29.75
C THR A 144 12.00 6.31 31.23
N THR A 145 11.13 5.60 31.94
CA THR A 145 11.31 5.32 33.37
C THR A 145 12.56 4.49 33.66
N ALA A 146 13.07 3.73 32.67
CA ALA A 146 14.27 2.93 32.80
C ALA A 146 15.55 3.69 32.39
N GLY A 147 15.44 4.79 31.64
CA GLY A 147 16.55 5.60 31.17
C GLY A 147 16.30 6.26 29.81
N ASP A 148 17.24 7.10 29.38
CA ASP A 148 17.19 7.77 28.08
C ASP A 148 17.59 6.79 26.95
N VAL A 149 16.79 6.71 25.89
CA VAL A 149 17.06 5.87 24.72
C VAL A 149 16.96 6.66 23.43
N LYS A 150 17.89 6.44 22.50
CA LYS A 150 17.87 7.06 21.17
C LYS A 150 17.13 6.14 20.20
N ILE A 151 16.02 6.61 19.65
CA ILE A 151 15.23 5.90 18.64
C ILE A 151 15.34 6.60 17.28
N PRO A 152 15.55 5.88 16.17
CA PRO A 152 15.47 6.47 14.84
C PRO A 152 14.04 6.92 14.52
N ARG A 153 13.91 8.08 13.86
CA ARG A 153 12.59 8.67 13.54
C ARG A 153 11.75 7.77 12.63
N ASN A 154 12.38 6.93 11.80
CA ASN A 154 11.70 5.97 10.92
C ASN A 154 10.92 4.86 11.68
N LEU A 155 11.19 4.67 12.97
CA LEU A 155 10.40 3.76 13.81
C LEU A 155 9.23 4.46 14.51
N LEU A 156 9.14 5.78 14.41
CA LEU A 156 8.09 6.60 14.97
C LEU A 156 7.07 6.92 13.86
N PHE A 157 5.79 6.95 14.22
CA PHE A 157 4.72 7.36 13.33
C PHE A 157 3.62 8.08 14.12
N VAL A 158 2.82 8.89 13.44
CA VAL A 158 1.66 9.55 14.06
C VAL A 158 0.48 8.60 14.01
N SER A 159 -0.02 8.21 15.18
CA SER A 159 -1.23 7.43 15.38
C SER A 159 -2.37 8.32 15.88
N LYS A 160 -3.59 7.77 15.96
CA LYS A 160 -4.77 8.48 16.49
C LYS A 160 -4.58 8.93 17.96
N ALA A 161 -3.72 8.23 18.71
CA ALA A 161 -3.38 8.56 20.09
C ALA A 161 -2.23 9.58 20.23
N GLY A 162 -1.55 9.95 19.13
CA GLY A 162 -0.32 10.74 19.17
C GLY A 162 0.86 9.98 18.56
N LEU A 163 2.09 10.33 18.99
CA LEU A 163 3.29 9.67 18.48
C LEU A 163 3.32 8.21 18.94
N ALA A 164 3.58 7.26 18.05
CA ALA A 164 3.64 5.84 18.38
C ALA A 164 4.83 5.17 17.70
N THR A 165 5.20 3.98 18.19
CA THR A 165 6.26 3.15 17.60
C THR A 165 5.73 1.79 17.17
N ASN A 166 6.42 1.09 16.27
CA ASN A 166 6.06 -0.29 15.92
C ASN A 166 6.52 -1.33 16.95
N LEU A 167 7.02 -0.89 18.10
CA LEU A 167 7.45 -1.75 19.21
C LEU A 167 6.33 -1.86 20.25
N THR A 168 6.07 -3.08 20.70
CA THR A 168 5.26 -3.31 21.91
C THR A 168 6.01 -2.84 23.15
N ALA A 169 5.30 -2.68 24.27
CA ALA A 169 5.93 -2.25 25.52
C ALA A 169 7.09 -3.17 25.95
N GLY A 170 6.92 -4.49 25.86
CA GLY A 170 7.99 -5.45 26.19
C GLY A 170 9.21 -5.31 25.28
N GLN A 171 9.00 -5.20 23.96
CA GLN A 171 10.09 -5.01 22.99
C GLN A 171 10.83 -3.69 23.24
N PHE A 172 10.10 -2.64 23.61
CA PHE A 172 10.69 -1.35 23.92
C PHE A 172 11.49 -1.38 25.22
N GLU A 173 10.97 -1.94 26.31
CA GLU A 173 11.69 -2.08 27.58
C GLU A 173 12.97 -2.91 27.43
N GLU A 174 12.92 -3.95 26.60
CA GLU A 174 14.10 -4.76 26.29
C GLU A 174 15.12 -4.01 25.44
N ALA A 175 14.66 -3.24 24.45
CA ALA A 175 15.52 -2.36 23.68
C ALA A 175 16.17 -1.28 24.56
N VAL A 176 15.44 -0.71 25.52
CA VAL A 176 15.97 0.26 26.50
C VAL A 176 17.01 -0.40 27.38
N ARG A 177 16.73 -1.57 27.98
CA ARG A 177 17.71 -2.33 28.78
C ARG A 177 18.97 -2.63 27.98
N LYS A 178 18.83 -3.07 26.71
CA LYS A 178 19.96 -3.36 25.83
C LYS A 178 20.75 -2.10 25.47
N SER A 179 20.08 -0.98 25.26
CA SER A 179 20.70 0.32 24.94
C SER A 179 21.49 0.87 26.14
N LEU A 180 20.95 0.74 27.35
CA LEU A 180 21.61 1.12 28.59
C LEU A 180 22.82 0.21 28.88
N ALA A 181 22.67 -1.11 28.68
CA ALA A 181 23.79 -2.06 28.82
C ALA A 181 24.88 -1.83 27.77
N ALA A 182 24.54 -1.42 26.55
CA ALA A 182 25.50 -1.05 25.51
C ALA A 182 26.16 0.32 25.72
N SER A 183 25.56 1.19 26.56
CA SER A 183 26.09 2.51 26.91
C SER A 183 26.88 2.50 28.22
N ALA A 184 26.86 1.40 28.97
CA ALA A 184 27.79 1.16 30.07
C ALA A 184 29.17 0.83 29.49
N PRO A 185 30.26 1.52 29.88
CA PRO A 185 31.59 1.13 29.44
C PRO A 185 31.85 -0.31 29.86
N PRO A 186 32.51 -1.14 29.03
CA PRO A 186 32.93 -2.46 29.47
C PRO A 186 33.81 -2.26 30.71
N SER A 187 33.35 -2.79 31.85
CA SER A 187 34.19 -2.91 33.03
C SER A 187 35.39 -3.74 32.62
N GLN A 188 36.53 -3.06 32.54
CA GLN A 188 37.87 -3.62 32.36
C GLN A 188 38.21 -4.58 33.50
#